data_AF-A0A947RAN7-F1
#
_entry.id   AF-A0A947RAN7-F1
#
_cell.length_a   1.000
_cell.length_b   1.000
_cell.length_c   1.000
_cell.angle_alpha   90.00
_cell.angle_beta   90.00
_cell.angle_gamma   90.00
#
_symmetry.space_group_name_H-M   'P 1'
#
loop_
_entity.id
_entity.type
_entity.pdbx_description
1 polymer ?
#
loop_
_entity_poly.entity_id
_entity_poly.type
_entity_poly.pdbx_seq_one_letter_code
_entity_poly.pdbx_strand_id
1 'polypeptide(L)'
;MTNKLIVLIVIVLTFVVLISAVVFDKKPTPVPLPVPIFQTQPSSAPETTMPSVQPTAEPLQIISSVPEDNDKNIPTNITLWLTFNQNINKSLINTKLTPAAQLKISTNQNMLFVKPIQELLPATSYTLELSSAETSFSQKITFQTAAQNPSDSSLDEKSIKAIEEGTKQAQPAAYLTNKMPYSSDQFEVNWSVRPSPKTLYFVVTLKGSDKANSKNAFVSWLKSLDLTDAQIQGLDIEYQ
;
A
#
# COMPACT_ATOMS: atom_id res chain seq x y z
N MET A 1 -52.39 27.24 -28.07
CA MET A 1 -51.37 26.49 -27.31
C MET A 1 -51.83 26.00 -25.94
N THR A 2 -53.02 26.39 -25.46
CA THR A 2 -53.48 26.16 -24.07
C THR A 2 -53.90 24.71 -23.75
N ASN A 3 -54.40 23.95 -24.72
CA ASN A 3 -54.95 22.61 -24.44
C ASN A 3 -53.89 21.53 -24.19
N LYS A 4 -52.65 21.72 -24.66
CA LYS A 4 -51.55 20.75 -24.44
C LYS A 4 -50.95 20.84 -23.03
N LEU A 5 -51.02 22.01 -22.39
CA LEU A 5 -50.49 22.23 -21.04
C LEU A 5 -51.40 21.60 -19.97
N ILE A 6 -52.72 21.65 -20.18
CA ILE A 6 -53.70 21.09 -19.24
C ILE A 6 -53.58 19.55 -19.17
N VAL A 7 -53.37 18.89 -20.31
CA VAL A 7 -53.19 17.42 -20.36
C VAL A 7 -51.92 16.99 -19.62
N LEU A 8 -50.83 17.75 -19.71
CA LEU A 8 -49.58 17.42 -19.03
C LEU A 8 -49.70 17.53 -17.50
N ILE A 9 -50.42 18.53 -17.00
CA ILE A 9 -50.64 18.73 -15.56
C ILE A 9 -51.49 17.59 -14.97
N VAL A 10 -52.52 17.12 -15.69
CA VAL A 10 -53.38 16.01 -15.22
C VAL A 10 -52.61 14.68 -15.15
N ILE A 11 -51.68 14.44 -16.09
CA ILE A 11 -50.83 13.24 -16.08
C ILE A 11 -49.84 13.26 -14.90
N VAL A 12 -49.24 14.40 -14.60
CA VAL A 12 -48.33 14.51 -13.44
C VAL A 12 -49.08 14.36 -12.12
N LEU A 13 -50.28 14.94 -12.00
CA LEU A 13 -51.07 14.86 -10.77
C LEU A 13 -51.55 13.42 -10.49
N THR A 14 -51.92 12.67 -11.54
CA THR A 14 -52.31 11.26 -11.39
C THR A 14 -51.12 10.38 -11.01
N PHE A 15 -49.91 10.69 -11.48
CA PHE A 15 -48.70 9.96 -11.09
C PHE A 15 -48.33 10.19 -9.61
N VAL A 16 -48.54 11.39 -9.07
CA VAL A 16 -48.28 11.70 -7.64
C VAL A 16 -49.28 11.00 -6.71
N VAL A 17 -50.54 10.87 -7.11
CA VAL A 17 -51.55 10.12 -6.34
C VAL A 17 -51.27 8.61 -6.36
N LEU A 18 -50.72 8.07 -7.44
CA LEU A 18 -50.39 6.64 -7.53
C LEU A 18 -49.19 6.26 -6.66
N ILE A 19 -48.21 7.14 -6.48
CA ILE A 19 -47.04 6.87 -5.61
C ILE A 19 -47.40 6.96 -4.11
N SER A 20 -48.41 7.76 -3.74
CA SER A 20 -48.82 7.91 -2.33
C SER A 20 -49.60 6.70 -1.78
N ALA A 21 -50.06 5.78 -2.63
CA ALA A 21 -50.76 4.57 -2.20
C ALA A 21 -49.83 3.39 -1.83
N VAL A 22 -48.51 3.48 -2.01
CA VAL A 22 -47.58 2.33 -1.85
C VAL A 22 -46.84 2.32 -0.49
N VAL A 23 -47.06 3.30 0.41
CA VAL A 23 -46.24 3.45 1.63
C VAL A 23 -46.89 2.89 2.92
N PHE A 24 -48.12 2.35 2.88
CA PHE A 24 -48.79 1.85 4.08
C PHE A 24 -49.24 0.39 3.96
N ASP A 25 -48.29 -0.54 4.00
CA ASP A 25 -48.56 -1.92 4.40
C ASP A 25 -47.38 -2.49 5.22
N LYS A 26 -47.29 -2.05 6.48
CA LYS A 26 -46.50 -2.73 7.51
C LYS A 26 -47.47 -3.29 8.54
N LYS A 27 -47.74 -4.59 8.45
CA LYS A 27 -48.48 -5.36 9.46
C LYS A 27 -47.77 -5.29 10.82
N PRO A 28 -48.49 -5.10 11.94
CA PRO A 28 -47.91 -5.18 13.27
C PRO A 28 -47.53 -6.64 13.61
N THR A 29 -46.28 -6.84 14.01
CA THR A 29 -45.77 -8.12 14.53
C THR A 29 -46.39 -8.40 15.91
N PRO A 30 -46.82 -9.64 16.22
CA PRO A 30 -47.33 -9.99 17.54
C PRO A 30 -46.24 -9.87 18.61
N VAL A 31 -46.56 -9.19 19.71
CA VAL A 31 -45.71 -9.12 20.91
C VAL A 31 -45.71 -10.49 21.60
N PRO A 32 -44.55 -11.13 21.85
CA PRO A 32 -44.48 -12.35 22.66
C PRO A 32 -44.77 -12.05 24.14
N LEU A 33 -45.53 -12.94 24.80
CA LEU A 33 -45.79 -12.89 26.24
C LEU A 33 -44.50 -13.05 27.07
N PRO A 34 -44.40 -12.44 28.27
CA PRO A 34 -43.22 -12.53 29.12
C PRO A 34 -43.04 -13.96 29.68
N VAL A 35 -41.85 -14.51 29.48
CA VAL A 35 -41.38 -15.77 30.08
C VAL A 35 -40.72 -15.45 31.43
N PRO A 36 -40.88 -16.27 32.50
CA PRO A 36 -40.30 -15.98 33.81
C PRO A 36 -38.76 -16.01 33.76
N ILE A 37 -38.12 -14.95 34.24
CA ILE A 37 -36.66 -14.87 34.36
C ILE A 37 -36.25 -15.57 35.65
N PHE A 38 -35.56 -16.70 35.56
CA PHE A 38 -34.76 -17.23 36.65
C PHE A 38 -33.49 -16.36 36.79
N GLN A 39 -33.43 -15.55 37.84
CA GLN A 39 -32.18 -14.88 38.23
C GLN A 39 -31.20 -15.94 38.74
N THR A 40 -30.24 -16.32 37.91
CA THR A 40 -28.99 -16.92 38.38
C THR A 40 -27.92 -15.85 38.33
N GLN A 41 -27.44 -15.47 39.50
CA GLN A 41 -26.26 -14.63 39.69
C GLN A 41 -25.01 -15.48 39.44
N PRO A 42 -24.06 -14.99 38.62
CA PRO A 42 -22.66 -15.24 38.93
C PRO A 42 -21.78 -13.98 38.81
N SER A 43 -21.15 -13.68 39.95
CA SER A 43 -19.79 -13.15 40.15
C SER A 43 -19.15 -12.33 39.03
N SER A 44 -19.06 -11.02 39.26
CA SER A 44 -18.17 -10.10 38.57
C SER A 44 -16.70 -10.49 38.79
N ALA A 45 -16.06 -11.03 37.74
CA ALA A 45 -14.60 -10.95 37.61
C ALA A 45 -14.23 -9.50 37.24
N PRO A 46 -13.11 -8.94 37.75
CA PRO A 46 -12.68 -7.62 37.35
C PRO A 46 -12.28 -7.63 35.87
N GLU A 47 -13.08 -6.94 35.03
CA GLU A 47 -12.69 -6.59 33.66
C GLU A 47 -11.44 -5.73 33.73
N THR A 48 -10.30 -6.35 33.43
CA THR A 48 -9.08 -5.60 33.15
C THR A 48 -9.26 -5.04 31.75
N THR A 49 -9.71 -3.79 31.67
CA THR A 49 -9.75 -3.04 30.43
C THR A 49 -8.32 -2.91 29.92
N MET A 50 -7.93 -3.79 29.00
CA MET A 50 -6.70 -3.58 28.25
C MET A 50 -6.87 -2.27 27.46
N PRO A 51 -5.93 -1.32 27.57
CA PRO A 51 -5.99 -0.10 26.80
C PRO A 51 -5.99 -0.47 25.31
N SER A 52 -7.02 -0.01 24.60
CA SER A 52 -7.07 -0.04 23.14
C SER A 52 -5.90 0.79 22.60
N VAL A 53 -4.81 0.13 22.24
CA VAL A 53 -3.68 0.77 21.58
C VAL A 53 -4.11 1.00 20.14
N GLN A 54 -4.52 2.23 19.85
CA GLN A 54 -4.76 2.68 18.49
C GLN A 54 -3.49 2.40 17.66
N PRO A 55 -3.58 1.73 16.49
CA PRO A 55 -2.41 1.48 15.65
C PRO A 55 -1.76 2.83 15.33
N THR A 56 -0.55 3.02 15.84
CA THR A 56 0.23 4.22 15.54
C THR A 56 0.74 4.03 14.12
N ALA A 57 0.39 4.94 13.21
CA ALA A 57 0.89 4.90 11.83
C ALA A 57 2.42 4.83 11.86
N GLU A 58 3.00 3.84 11.19
CA GLU A 58 4.46 3.68 11.13
C GLU A 58 5.10 4.92 10.51
N PRO A 59 6.28 5.36 11.00
CA PRO A 59 6.97 6.48 10.40
C PRO A 59 7.44 6.11 8.98
N LEU A 60 7.35 7.08 8.06
CA LEU A 60 7.84 6.94 6.69
C LEU A 60 9.33 6.55 6.67
N GLN A 61 9.70 5.55 5.88
CA GLN A 61 11.06 5.01 5.76
C GLN A 61 11.34 4.54 4.32
N ILE A 62 12.61 4.61 3.90
CA ILE A 62 13.08 3.92 2.69
C ILE A 62 13.42 2.48 3.07
N ILE A 63 12.85 1.52 2.36
CA ILE A 63 13.08 0.08 2.56
C ILE A 63 14.10 -0.49 1.59
N SER A 64 14.27 0.12 0.42
CA SER A 64 15.34 -0.22 -0.53
C SER A 64 15.67 0.96 -1.45
N SER A 65 16.90 0.98 -1.97
CA SER A 65 17.31 1.94 -2.98
C SER A 65 18.22 1.32 -4.03
N VAL A 66 18.16 1.85 -5.25
CA VAL A 66 19.12 1.59 -6.32
C VAL A 66 19.60 2.95 -6.83
N PRO A 67 20.88 3.31 -6.69
CA PRO A 67 21.94 2.53 -6.05
C PRO A 67 21.70 2.34 -4.54
N GLU A 68 22.32 1.31 -3.97
CA GLU A 68 22.38 1.10 -2.52
C GLU A 68 23.30 2.15 -1.87
N ASP A 69 23.19 2.33 -0.56
CA ASP A 69 24.04 3.26 0.17
C ASP A 69 25.51 2.83 0.11
N ASN A 70 26.37 3.75 -0.33
CA ASN A 70 27.80 3.61 -0.59
C ASN A 70 28.19 2.79 -1.81
N ASP A 71 27.25 2.53 -2.72
CA ASP A 71 27.55 1.89 -4.00
C ASP A 71 28.58 2.67 -4.82
N LYS A 72 29.33 1.96 -5.65
CA LYS A 72 30.41 2.50 -6.49
C LYS A 72 30.23 2.12 -7.94
N ASN A 73 30.95 2.83 -8.81
CA ASN A 73 30.94 2.62 -10.26
C ASN A 73 29.53 2.78 -10.87
N ILE A 74 28.78 3.75 -10.35
CA ILE A 74 27.44 4.06 -10.80
C ILE A 74 27.46 4.88 -12.12
N PRO A 75 26.63 4.56 -13.13
CA PRO A 75 26.56 5.38 -14.34
C PRO A 75 26.22 6.85 -14.05
N THR A 76 26.78 7.79 -14.82
CA THR A 76 26.53 9.22 -14.65
C THR A 76 25.12 9.64 -15.09
N ASN A 77 24.46 8.85 -15.92
CA ASN A 77 23.08 9.06 -16.39
C ASN A 77 22.05 8.21 -15.61
N ILE A 78 22.36 7.84 -14.38
CA ILE A 78 21.53 6.97 -13.55
C ILE A 78 20.15 7.58 -13.23
N THR A 79 19.14 6.73 -13.07
CA THR A 79 17.90 7.07 -12.35
C THR A 79 17.96 6.39 -10.99
N LEU A 80 17.88 7.17 -9.91
CA LEU A 80 17.87 6.66 -8.54
C LEU A 80 16.45 6.20 -8.20
N TRP A 81 16.30 4.96 -7.74
CA TRP A 81 15.02 4.36 -7.39
C TRP A 81 14.99 4.14 -5.89
N LEU A 82 13.94 4.63 -5.25
CA LEU A 82 13.76 4.47 -3.81
C LEU A 82 12.39 3.90 -3.53
N THR A 83 12.35 2.83 -2.77
CA THR A 83 11.12 2.17 -2.36
C THR A 83 10.84 2.55 -0.91
N PHE A 84 9.62 2.97 -0.64
CA PHE A 84 9.17 3.38 0.67
C PHE A 84 8.29 2.32 1.32
N ASN A 85 8.24 2.45 2.64
CA ASN A 85 7.39 1.69 3.53
C ASN A 85 5.89 2.17 3.48
N GLN A 86 5.51 3.00 2.52
CA GLN A 86 4.11 3.37 2.26
C GLN A 86 4.04 4.16 0.95
N ASN A 87 2.83 4.38 0.44
CA ASN A 87 2.61 5.27 -0.69
C ASN A 87 3.13 6.67 -0.39
N ILE A 88 3.81 7.27 -1.37
CA ILE A 88 4.40 8.59 -1.25
C ILE A 88 3.70 9.60 -2.14
N ASN A 89 3.46 10.78 -1.58
CA ASN A 89 3.08 11.95 -2.36
C ASN A 89 4.34 12.76 -2.68
N LYS A 90 4.68 12.85 -3.97
CA LYS A 90 5.88 13.59 -4.43
C LYS A 90 5.95 15.02 -3.91
N SER A 91 4.81 15.68 -3.72
CA SER A 91 4.75 17.09 -3.29
C SER A 91 5.21 17.28 -1.84
N LEU A 92 5.30 16.19 -1.07
CA LEU A 92 5.68 16.20 0.35
C LEU A 92 7.13 15.80 0.60
N ILE A 93 7.85 15.37 -0.45
CA ILE A 93 9.23 14.92 -0.37
C ILE A 93 10.14 15.97 -0.99
N ASN A 94 11.00 16.54 -0.17
CA ASN A 94 12.10 17.38 -0.59
C ASN A 94 13.31 16.50 -0.90
N THR A 95 13.92 16.70 -2.06
CA THR A 95 15.14 16.00 -2.45
C THR A 95 16.24 16.99 -2.76
N LYS A 96 17.45 16.71 -2.28
CA LYS A 96 18.64 17.49 -2.58
C LYS A 96 19.77 16.54 -2.92
N LEU A 97 20.44 16.76 -4.04
CA LEU A 97 21.65 16.03 -4.42
C LEU A 97 22.87 16.91 -4.17
N THR A 98 23.93 16.35 -3.61
CA THR A 98 25.22 17.01 -3.38
C THR A 98 26.36 16.15 -3.94
N PRO A 99 27.23 16.63 -4.85
CA PRO A 99 27.20 17.91 -5.53
C PRO A 99 25.86 18.23 -6.23
N ALA A 100 25.53 19.51 -6.32
CA ALA A 100 24.24 19.95 -6.83
C ALA A 100 24.04 19.55 -8.29
N ALA A 101 22.88 18.97 -8.59
CA ALA A 101 22.41 18.70 -9.95
C ALA A 101 20.91 18.98 -10.03
N GLN A 102 20.42 19.36 -11.21
CA GLN A 102 18.98 19.50 -11.43
C GLN A 102 18.35 18.10 -11.51
N LEU A 103 17.24 17.90 -10.82
CA LEU A 103 16.57 16.60 -10.70
C LEU A 103 15.16 16.67 -11.30
N LYS A 104 14.78 15.62 -12.02
CA LYS A 104 13.41 15.30 -12.37
C LYS A 104 12.91 14.21 -11.43
N ILE A 105 11.79 14.47 -10.77
CA ILE A 105 11.21 13.58 -9.77
C ILE A 105 9.86 13.07 -10.25
N SER A 106 9.63 11.77 -10.14
CA SER A 106 8.34 11.13 -10.37
C SER A 106 8.08 10.07 -9.32
N THR A 107 6.81 9.76 -9.08
CA THR A 107 6.39 8.75 -8.10
C THR A 107 5.44 7.76 -8.74
N ASN A 108 5.49 6.52 -8.29
CA ASN A 108 4.48 5.50 -8.55
C ASN A 108 4.23 4.74 -7.25
N GLN A 109 3.06 4.93 -6.63
CA GLN A 109 2.72 4.32 -5.34
C GLN A 109 3.78 4.61 -4.26
N ASN A 110 4.50 3.58 -3.81
CA ASN A 110 5.56 3.66 -2.81
C ASN A 110 6.97 3.88 -3.42
N MET A 111 7.09 4.07 -4.74
CA MET A 111 8.37 4.28 -5.41
C MET A 111 8.60 5.75 -5.78
N LEU A 112 9.79 6.25 -5.48
CA LEU A 112 10.32 7.53 -5.93
C LEU A 112 11.40 7.28 -6.99
N PHE A 113 11.25 7.94 -8.13
CA PHE A 113 12.24 7.96 -9.19
C PHE A 113 12.87 9.36 -9.25
N VAL A 114 14.17 9.43 -9.01
CA VAL A 114 14.96 10.67 -9.04
C VAL A 114 15.95 10.56 -10.19
N LYS A 115 15.74 11.33 -11.25
CA LYS A 115 16.61 11.35 -12.43
C LYS A 115 17.31 12.69 -12.57
N PRO A 116 18.65 12.76 -12.59
CA PRO A 116 19.37 13.95 -13.00
C PRO A 116 18.95 14.39 -14.41
N ILE A 117 18.67 15.68 -14.61
CA ILE A 117 18.33 16.23 -15.93
C ILE A 117 19.57 16.22 -16.85
N GLN A 118 20.75 16.35 -16.24
CA GLN A 118 22.05 16.34 -16.89
C GLN A 118 22.86 15.17 -16.33
N GLU A 119 23.79 14.65 -17.11
CA GLU A 119 24.73 13.64 -16.61
C GLU A 119 25.52 14.17 -15.41
N LEU A 120 25.68 13.30 -14.42
CA LEU A 120 26.49 13.57 -13.25
C LEU A 120 27.98 13.59 -13.61
N LEU A 121 28.80 14.17 -12.75
CA LEU A 121 30.25 14.19 -12.94
C LEU A 121 30.81 12.76 -12.75
N PRO A 122 31.77 12.33 -13.58
CA PRO A 122 32.40 11.02 -13.43
C PRO A 122 33.27 10.95 -12.17
N ALA A 123 33.49 9.73 -11.68
CA ALA A 123 34.34 9.43 -10.50
C ALA A 123 34.02 10.27 -9.24
N THR A 124 32.77 10.71 -9.09
CA THR A 124 32.34 11.69 -8.09
C THR A 124 31.41 11.04 -7.07
N SER A 125 31.63 11.33 -5.78
CA SER A 125 30.72 10.90 -4.72
C SER A 125 29.55 11.87 -4.61
N TYR A 126 28.34 11.32 -4.69
CA TYR A 126 27.08 12.04 -4.55
C TYR A 126 26.33 11.58 -3.30
N THR A 127 25.64 12.52 -2.64
CA THR A 127 24.73 12.26 -1.54
C THR A 127 23.36 12.81 -1.91
N LEU A 128 22.36 11.93 -2.00
CA LEU A 128 20.96 12.27 -2.10
C LEU A 128 20.38 12.37 -0.68
N GLU A 129 19.96 13.56 -0.29
CA GLU A 129 19.23 13.82 0.94
C GLU A 129 17.73 13.88 0.62
N LEU A 130 16.91 13.16 1.39
CA LEU A 130 15.46 13.18 1.31
C LEU A 130 14.88 13.60 2.65
N SER A 131 13.94 14.54 2.64
CA SER A 131 13.23 14.96 3.83
C SER A 131 11.78 15.28 3.52
N SER A 132 10.93 15.32 4.54
CA SER A 132 9.55 15.80 4.41
C SER A 132 9.32 16.92 5.41
N ALA A 133 8.60 17.97 5.00
CA ALA A 133 8.25 19.05 5.92
C ALA A 133 7.09 18.68 6.86
N GLU A 134 6.25 17.73 6.45
CA GLU A 134 5.06 17.31 7.19
C GLU A 134 5.31 16.13 8.14
N THR A 135 6.42 15.41 7.96
CA THR A 135 6.80 14.27 8.79
C THR A 135 8.22 14.43 9.32
N SER A 136 8.60 13.67 10.36
CA SER A 136 9.98 13.64 10.86
C SER A 136 10.94 12.85 9.96
N PHE A 137 10.51 12.46 8.75
CA PHE A 137 11.32 11.70 7.82
C PHE A 137 12.51 12.51 7.31
N SER A 138 13.70 11.94 7.49
CA SER A 138 14.96 12.43 6.93
C SER A 138 15.91 11.27 6.72
N GLN A 139 16.35 11.06 5.49
CA GLN A 139 17.29 10.00 5.12
C GLN A 139 18.27 10.47 4.04
N LYS A 140 19.40 9.76 3.92
CA LYS A 140 20.43 10.03 2.92
C LYS A 140 20.91 8.74 2.27
N ILE A 141 21.27 8.82 1.01
CA ILE A 141 21.93 7.75 0.25
C ILE A 141 23.15 8.36 -0.41
N THR A 142 24.31 7.75 -0.20
CA THR A 142 25.56 8.13 -0.84
C THR A 142 25.92 7.11 -1.92
N PHE A 143 26.49 7.55 -3.04
CA PHE A 143 26.99 6.66 -4.09
C PHE A 143 28.13 7.33 -4.86
N GLN A 144 28.96 6.55 -5.54
CA GLN A 144 30.08 7.04 -6.35
C GLN A 144 29.88 6.69 -7.83
N THR A 145 29.91 7.71 -8.68
CA THR A 145 29.81 7.51 -10.14
C THR A 145 31.08 6.87 -10.71
N ALA A 146 30.92 6.15 -11.82
CA ALA A 146 32.02 5.55 -12.56
C ALA A 146 32.89 6.63 -13.23
N ALA A 147 34.17 6.32 -13.45
CA ALA A 147 35.07 7.19 -14.20
C ALA A 147 34.70 7.26 -15.69
N GLN A 148 34.06 6.21 -16.22
CA GLN A 148 33.49 6.14 -17.54
C GLN A 148 32.13 5.44 -17.44
N ASN A 149 31.15 5.93 -18.18
CA ASN A 149 29.86 5.25 -18.25
C ASN A 149 30.04 3.85 -18.82
N PRO A 150 29.52 2.80 -18.15
CA PRO A 150 29.45 1.50 -18.80
C PRO A 150 28.64 1.63 -20.09
N SER A 151 29.06 0.95 -21.15
CA SER A 151 28.54 1.15 -22.52
C SER A 151 27.03 0.89 -22.69
N ASP A 152 26.33 0.43 -21.65
CA ASP A 152 24.91 0.06 -21.63
C ASP A 152 24.08 0.85 -20.59
N SER A 153 24.41 2.12 -20.34
CA SER A 153 23.82 2.88 -19.23
C SER A 153 22.37 3.38 -19.45
N SER A 154 21.69 2.96 -20.51
CA SER A 154 20.28 3.27 -20.74
C SER A 154 19.43 2.16 -20.11
N LEU A 155 18.82 2.42 -18.95
CA LEU A 155 17.80 1.53 -18.37
C LEU A 155 16.57 1.52 -19.29
N ASP A 156 16.54 0.58 -20.23
CA ASP A 156 15.38 0.24 -21.04
C ASP A 156 14.39 -0.62 -20.23
N GLU A 157 13.17 -0.82 -20.76
CA GLU A 157 12.14 -1.61 -20.09
C GLU A 157 12.62 -3.03 -19.73
N LYS A 158 13.54 -3.59 -20.54
CA LYS A 158 14.18 -4.87 -20.29
C LYS A 158 15.07 -4.84 -19.04
N SER A 159 15.84 -3.77 -18.86
CA SER A 159 16.67 -3.57 -17.67
C SER A 159 15.81 -3.36 -16.42
N ILE A 160 14.67 -2.66 -16.55
CA ILE A 160 13.71 -2.52 -15.44
C ILE A 160 13.16 -3.88 -15.00
N LYS A 161 12.72 -4.70 -15.96
CA LYS A 161 12.25 -6.06 -15.68
C LYS A 161 13.36 -6.94 -15.10
N ALA A 162 14.60 -6.81 -15.57
CA ALA A 162 15.73 -7.56 -15.03
C ALA A 162 16.05 -7.16 -13.58
N ILE A 163 15.89 -5.88 -13.22
CA ILE A 163 16.04 -5.41 -11.84
C ILE A 163 14.89 -5.89 -10.98
N GLU A 164 13.63 -5.80 -11.44
CA GLU A 164 12.49 -6.36 -10.70
C GLU A 164 12.64 -7.86 -10.45
N GLU A 165 13.09 -8.61 -11.46
CA GLU A 165 13.37 -10.04 -11.33
C GLU A 165 14.54 -10.29 -10.38
N GLY A 166 15.61 -9.51 -10.47
CA GLY A 166 16.74 -9.57 -9.54
C GLY A 166 16.33 -9.33 -8.09
N THR A 167 15.49 -8.33 -7.83
CA THR A 167 14.92 -8.05 -6.50
C THR A 167 14.00 -9.18 -6.06
N LYS A 168 13.18 -9.75 -6.94
CA LYS A 168 12.32 -10.91 -6.62
C LYS A 168 13.15 -12.11 -6.17
N GLN A 169 14.27 -12.37 -6.85
CA GLN A 169 15.17 -13.48 -6.50
C GLN A 169 15.96 -13.24 -5.22
N ALA A 170 16.57 -12.06 -5.08
CA ALA A 170 17.46 -11.74 -3.95
C ALA A 170 16.72 -11.35 -2.67
N GLN A 171 15.60 -10.63 -2.80
CA GLN A 171 14.84 -10.05 -1.68
C GLN A 171 13.32 -10.16 -1.94
N PRO A 172 12.75 -11.38 -1.91
CA PRO A 172 11.35 -11.62 -2.23
C PRO A 172 10.37 -10.84 -1.33
N ALA A 173 10.75 -10.58 -0.07
CA ALA A 173 9.95 -9.77 0.84
C ALA A 173 9.89 -8.29 0.38
N ALA A 174 11.01 -7.69 -0.01
CA ALA A 174 11.05 -6.32 -0.55
C ALA A 174 10.37 -6.20 -1.92
N TYR A 175 10.41 -7.26 -2.73
CA TYR A 175 9.60 -7.32 -3.95
C TYR A 175 8.09 -7.30 -3.62
N LEU A 176 7.67 -8.10 -2.65
CA LEU A 176 6.27 -8.27 -2.31
C LEU A 176 5.66 -7.01 -1.65
N THR A 177 6.43 -6.22 -0.90
CA THR A 177 5.94 -4.92 -0.37
C THR A 177 5.47 -3.97 -1.48
N ASN A 178 6.01 -4.11 -2.70
CA ASN A 178 5.60 -3.31 -3.86
C ASN A 178 4.29 -3.77 -4.50
N LYS A 179 3.73 -4.88 -4.01
CA LYS A 179 2.44 -5.40 -4.45
C LYS A 179 1.35 -5.14 -3.41
N MET A 180 1.66 -4.32 -2.39
CA MET A 180 0.82 -4.07 -1.22
C MET A 180 0.57 -2.57 -0.98
N PRO A 181 -0.57 -2.20 -0.36
CA PRO A 181 -1.64 -3.08 0.11
C PRO A 181 -2.42 -3.73 -1.04
N TYR A 182 -2.89 -4.95 -0.82
CA TYR A 182 -3.73 -5.68 -1.78
C TYR A 182 -4.95 -6.25 -1.09
N SER A 183 -6.11 -6.13 -1.72
CA SER A 183 -7.38 -6.60 -1.15
C SER A 183 -8.22 -7.28 -2.24
N SER A 184 -8.77 -8.44 -1.90
CA SER A 184 -9.71 -9.22 -2.71
C SER A 184 -10.93 -9.60 -1.88
N ASP A 185 -11.87 -10.35 -2.46
CA ASP A 185 -13.03 -10.89 -1.71
C ASP A 185 -12.63 -11.96 -0.68
N GLN A 186 -11.46 -12.59 -0.85
CA GLN A 186 -11.02 -13.72 -0.02
C GLN A 186 -9.99 -13.32 1.04
N PHE A 187 -9.19 -12.29 0.80
CA PHE A 187 -8.19 -11.84 1.76
C PHE A 187 -7.81 -10.38 1.53
N GLU A 188 -7.20 -9.79 2.53
CA GLU A 188 -6.46 -8.54 2.45
C GLU A 188 -5.05 -8.79 2.98
N VAL A 189 -4.07 -8.13 2.36
CA VAL A 189 -2.70 -8.22 2.81
C VAL A 189 -2.06 -6.86 2.85
N ASN A 190 -1.37 -6.63 3.96
CA ASN A 190 -0.52 -5.48 4.21
C ASN A 190 0.80 -6.00 4.80
N TRP A 191 1.74 -5.09 5.07
CA TRP A 191 2.98 -5.44 5.72
C TRP A 191 3.30 -4.42 6.82
N SER A 192 4.16 -4.82 7.74
CA SER A 192 4.62 -4.00 8.87
C SER A 192 6.03 -4.43 9.26
N VAL A 193 6.68 -3.68 10.16
CA VAL A 193 8.02 -4.02 10.67
C VAL A 193 7.91 -4.31 12.17
N ARG A 194 8.39 -5.48 12.59
CA ARG A 194 8.46 -5.82 14.02
C ARG A 194 9.42 -4.84 14.72
N PRO A 195 9.11 -4.36 15.93
CA PRO A 195 9.96 -3.39 16.62
C PRO A 195 11.28 -4.02 17.13
N SER A 196 11.31 -5.34 17.38
CA SER A 196 12.51 -6.06 17.82
C SER A 196 12.38 -7.58 17.58
N PRO A 197 13.25 -8.21 16.77
CA PRO A 197 14.20 -7.56 15.85
C PRO A 197 13.46 -6.74 14.79
N LYS A 198 14.13 -5.77 14.17
CA LYS A 198 13.57 -5.02 13.03
C LYS A 198 13.47 -5.93 11.81
N THR A 199 12.37 -6.67 11.71
CA THR A 199 12.10 -7.60 10.61
C THR A 199 10.78 -7.26 9.95
N LEU A 200 10.81 -7.22 8.61
CA LEU A 200 9.62 -7.08 7.77
C LEU A 200 8.74 -8.32 7.90
N TYR A 201 7.43 -8.12 8.07
CA TYR A 201 6.44 -9.20 8.07
C TYR A 201 5.15 -8.78 7.38
N PHE A 202 4.37 -9.76 6.95
CA PHE A 202 3.13 -9.58 6.20
C PHE A 202 1.92 -9.95 7.05
N VAL A 203 0.95 -9.06 7.14
CA VAL A 203 -0.32 -9.29 7.83
C VAL A 203 -1.38 -9.63 6.80
N VAL A 204 -1.89 -10.86 6.87
CA VAL A 204 -2.91 -11.39 5.96
C VAL A 204 -4.22 -11.56 6.72
N THR A 205 -5.17 -10.69 6.44
CA THR A 205 -6.54 -10.78 6.98
C THR A 205 -7.37 -11.65 6.05
N LEU A 206 -7.69 -12.86 6.51
CA LEU A 206 -8.51 -13.82 5.77
C LEU A 206 -10.00 -13.42 5.87
N LYS A 207 -10.68 -13.29 4.74
CA LYS A 207 -12.11 -12.94 4.69
C LYS A 207 -12.97 -14.20 4.54
N GLY A 208 -14.27 -14.08 4.84
CA GLY A 208 -15.22 -15.19 4.73
C GLY A 208 -15.14 -16.23 5.86
N SER A 209 -16.03 -17.21 5.80
CA SER A 209 -16.14 -18.31 6.78
C SER A 209 -15.14 -19.45 6.53
N ASP A 210 -14.76 -19.69 5.28
CA ASP A 210 -13.77 -20.71 4.91
C ASP A 210 -12.36 -20.13 4.88
N LYS A 211 -11.71 -20.11 6.05
CA LYS A 211 -10.35 -19.60 6.21
C LYS A 211 -9.31 -20.41 5.43
N ALA A 212 -9.54 -21.70 5.20
CA ALA A 212 -8.62 -22.54 4.44
C ALA A 212 -8.63 -22.15 2.96
N ASN A 213 -9.82 -21.93 2.38
CA ASN A 213 -9.95 -21.44 1.02
C ASN A 213 -9.31 -20.04 0.85
N SER A 214 -9.56 -19.12 1.79
CA SER A 214 -8.96 -17.79 1.77
C SER A 214 -7.44 -17.81 1.84
N LYS A 215 -6.86 -18.70 2.66
CA LYS A 215 -5.41 -18.90 2.71
C LYS A 215 -4.85 -19.46 1.40
N ASN A 216 -5.55 -20.41 0.78
CA ASN A 216 -5.16 -20.95 -0.53
C ASN A 216 -5.24 -19.87 -1.63
N ALA A 217 -6.24 -18.98 -1.56
CA ALA A 217 -6.35 -17.85 -2.48
C ALA A 217 -5.19 -16.87 -2.34
N PHE A 218 -4.76 -16.57 -1.10
CA PHE A 218 -3.57 -15.76 -0.84
C PHE A 218 -2.29 -16.41 -1.40
N VAL A 219 -2.07 -17.70 -1.14
CA VAL A 219 -0.90 -18.41 -1.69
C VAL A 219 -0.94 -18.43 -3.23
N SER A 220 -2.12 -18.63 -3.82
CA SER A 220 -2.29 -18.58 -5.28
C SER A 220 -1.97 -17.19 -5.85
N TRP A 221 -2.34 -16.12 -5.15
CA TRP A 221 -1.96 -14.76 -5.52
C TRP A 221 -0.44 -14.56 -5.47
N LEU A 222 0.25 -15.01 -4.42
CA LEU A 222 1.72 -14.98 -4.37
C LEU A 222 2.35 -15.72 -5.56
N LYS A 223 1.82 -16.89 -5.92
CA LYS A 223 2.28 -17.64 -7.10
C LYS A 223 2.02 -16.92 -8.41
N SER A 224 0.92 -16.16 -8.51
CA SER A 224 0.63 -15.34 -9.69
C SER A 224 1.61 -14.16 -9.87
N LEU A 225 2.37 -13.82 -8.83
CA LEU A 225 3.49 -12.87 -8.86
C LEU A 225 4.83 -13.57 -9.16
N ASP A 226 4.80 -14.82 -9.63
CA ASP A 226 5.95 -15.66 -9.93
C ASP A 226 6.88 -15.92 -8.73
N LEU A 227 6.35 -15.91 -7.51
CA LEU A 227 7.08 -16.36 -6.31
C LEU A 227 7.06 -17.89 -6.22
N THR A 228 8.24 -18.47 -6.01
CA THR A 228 8.40 -19.93 -5.80
C THR A 228 7.93 -20.35 -4.42
N ASP A 229 7.60 -21.64 -4.23
CA ASP A 229 7.21 -22.17 -2.93
C ASP A 229 8.29 -21.94 -1.85
N ALA A 230 9.58 -22.02 -2.21
CA ALA A 230 10.70 -21.75 -1.31
C ALA A 230 10.76 -20.28 -0.88
N GLN A 231 10.55 -19.34 -1.81
CA GLN A 231 10.48 -17.92 -1.49
C GLN A 231 9.29 -17.60 -0.60
N ILE A 232 8.12 -18.17 -0.89
CA ILE A 232 6.89 -17.99 -0.09
C ILE A 232 7.11 -18.50 1.34
N GLN A 233 7.76 -19.67 1.51
CA GLN A 233 8.09 -20.23 2.83
C GLN A 233 9.07 -19.36 3.61
N GLY A 234 9.93 -18.59 2.93
CA GLY A 234 10.87 -17.67 3.55
C GLY A 234 10.27 -16.34 4.02
N LEU A 235 9.00 -16.06 3.71
CA LEU A 235 8.31 -14.84 4.15
C LEU A 235 7.81 -15.00 5.60
N ASP A 236 7.98 -13.95 6.43
CA ASP A 236 7.32 -13.85 7.74
C ASP A 236 5.87 -13.41 7.51
N ILE A 237 4.92 -14.34 7.67
CA ILE A 237 3.50 -14.11 7.39
C ILE A 237 2.67 -14.40 8.64
N GLU A 238 1.87 -13.42 9.04
CA GLU A 238 0.93 -13.50 10.14
C GLU A 238 -0.51 -13.52 9.59
N TYR A 239 -1.28 -14.55 9.94
CA TYR A 239 -2.66 -14.71 9.48
C TYR A 239 -3.64 -14.25 10.56
N GLN A 240 -4.65 -13.49 10.16
CA GLN A 240 -5.73 -12.96 11.01
C GLN A 240 -7.12 -13.34 10.45
#